data_AF-A0A0M8RQX7-F1
#
_entry.id   AF-A0A0M8RQX7-F1
#
_cell.length_a   1.000
_cell.length_b   1.000
_cell.length_c   1.000
_cell.angle_alpha   90.00
_cell.angle_beta   90.00
_cell.angle_gamma   90.00
#
_symmetry.space_group_name_H-M   'P 1'
#
loop_
_entity.id
_entity.type
_entity.pdbx_description
1 polymer ?
#
loop_
_entity_poly.entity_id
_entity_poly.type
_entity_poly.pdbx_seq_one_letter_code
_entity_poly.pdbx_strand_id
1 'polypeptide(L)'
;LELKLTVNTMVDQLSAFADEVTRVAREVGTEGQLGGRAQVRGVSGVWKDLTDNVNFMASNLTSQVRNIAQVTTAVANGDLSQKITVDARGEILQLKLTVNTMVDQLSAFADEVTRVAREVGTEGRL
;
A
#
# COMPACT_ATOMS: atom_id res chain seq x y z
N LEU A 1 32.15 16.97 -32.31
CA LEU A 1 31.91 15.70 -31.59
C LEU A 1 30.98 15.85 -30.38
N GLU A 2 30.95 17.04 -29.74
CA GLU A 2 30.19 17.27 -28.50
C GLU A 2 28.70 16.94 -28.61
N LEU A 3 28.00 17.38 -29.66
CA LEU A 3 26.56 17.08 -29.82
C LEU A 3 26.29 15.56 -29.86
N LYS A 4 27.13 14.79 -30.55
CA LYS A 4 26.99 13.33 -30.61
C LYS A 4 27.16 12.71 -29.23
N LEU A 5 28.13 13.19 -28.44
CA LEU A 5 28.35 12.70 -27.09
C LEU A 5 27.16 13.03 -26.17
N THR A 6 26.67 14.27 -26.22
CA THR A 6 25.50 14.70 -25.45
C THR A 6 24.25 13.90 -25.82
N VAL A 7 23.98 13.70 -27.12
CA VAL A 7 22.84 12.91 -27.58
C VAL A 7 22.97 11.45 -27.16
N ASN A 8 24.14 10.84 -27.29
CA ASN A 8 24.36 9.47 -26.83
C ASN A 8 24.12 9.33 -25.32
N THR A 9 24.63 10.26 -24.50
CA THR A 9 24.39 10.25 -23.06
C THR A 9 22.90 10.39 -22.71
N MET A 10 22.15 11.23 -23.43
CA MET A 10 20.69 11.33 -23.23
C MET A 10 19.96 10.04 -23.59
N VAL A 11 20.37 9.38 -24.67
CA VAL A 11 19.79 8.09 -25.09
C VAL A 11 20.07 7.00 -24.05
N ASP A 12 21.30 6.92 -23.55
CA ASP A 12 21.68 5.93 -22.53
C ASP A 12 20.91 6.16 -21.21
N GLN A 13 20.72 7.42 -20.81
CA GLN A 13 19.91 7.78 -19.64
C GLN A 13 18.43 7.41 -19.83
N LEU A 14 17.88 7.62 -21.03
CA LEU A 14 16.51 7.25 -21.34
C LEU A 14 16.30 5.73 -21.29
N SER A 15 17.23 4.96 -21.87
CA SER A 15 17.18 3.50 -21.83
C SER A 15 17.25 2.99 -20.39
N ALA A 16 18.18 3.51 -19.58
CA ALA A 16 18.31 3.12 -18.18
C ALA A 16 17.05 3.48 -17.35
N PHE A 17 16.43 4.63 -17.62
CA PHE A 17 15.16 5.01 -16.99
C PHE A 17 14.01 4.09 -17.39
N ALA A 18 13.88 3.79 -18.68
CA ALA A 18 12.81 2.93 -19.20
C ALA A 18 12.89 1.51 -18.61
N ASP A 19 14.09 0.94 -18.54
CA ASP A 19 14.32 -0.38 -17.95
C ASP A 19 13.90 -0.41 -16.47
N GLU A 20 14.30 0.62 -15.73
CA GLU A 20 14.06 0.68 -14.29
C GLU A 20 12.59 0.93 -13.93
N VAL A 21 11.90 1.80 -14.68
CA VAL A 21 10.45 2.00 -14.52
C VAL A 21 9.69 0.73 -14.89
N THR A 22 10.10 0.03 -15.95
CA THR A 22 9.49 -1.25 -16.34
C THR A 22 9.65 -2.29 -15.24
N ARG A 23 10.84 -2.38 -14.63
CA ARG A 23 11.11 -3.28 -13.51
C ARG A 23 10.21 -2.96 -12.31
N VAL A 24 10.18 -1.70 -11.86
CA VAL A 24 9.36 -1.29 -10.69
C VAL A 24 7.88 -1.50 -10.95
N ALA A 25 7.38 -1.18 -12.14
CA ALA A 25 5.99 -1.40 -12.50
C ALA A 25 5.61 -2.88 -12.46
N ARG A 26 6.50 -3.76 -12.93
CA ARG A 26 6.29 -5.21 -12.85
C ARG A 26 6.32 -5.71 -11.41
N GLU A 27 7.33 -5.34 -10.63
CA GLU A 27 7.47 -5.78 -9.23
C GLU A 27 6.28 -5.35 -8.37
N VAL A 28 5.95 -4.06 -8.39
CA VAL A 28 4.89 -3.51 -7.53
C VAL A 28 3.51 -3.83 -8.08
N GLY A 29 3.31 -3.70 -9.39
CA GLY A 29 2.00 -3.80 -10.03
C GLY A 29 1.59 -5.21 -10.43
N THR A 30 2.53 -6.08 -10.79
CA THR A 30 2.22 -7.45 -11.26
C THR A 30 2.59 -8.50 -10.22
N GLU A 31 3.78 -8.41 -9.65
CA GLU A 31 4.29 -9.42 -8.71
C GLU A 31 3.88 -9.14 -7.26
N GLY A 32 3.34 -7.96 -6.97
CA GLY A 32 2.93 -7.55 -5.62
C GLY A 32 4.10 -7.35 -4.66
N GLN A 33 5.33 -7.23 -5.18
CA GLN A 33 6.53 -6.97 -4.41
C GLN A 33 6.60 -5.48 -4.03
N LEU A 34 6.03 -5.16 -2.86
CA LEU A 34 5.98 -3.78 -2.37
C LEU A 34 7.34 -3.29 -1.85
N GLY A 35 7.63 -2.01 -2.06
CA GLY A 35 8.86 -1.36 -1.60
C GLY A 35 9.99 -1.29 -2.63
N GLY A 36 9.78 -1.83 -3.83
CA GLY A 36 10.67 -1.60 -4.97
C GLY A 36 10.77 -0.10 -5.30
N ARG A 37 11.99 0.37 -5.56
CA ARG A 37 12.28 1.76 -5.96
C ARG A 37 13.14 1.77 -7.20
N ALA A 38 12.89 2.72 -8.09
CA ALA A 38 13.69 2.99 -9.26
C ALA A 38 14.99 3.70 -8.85
N GLN A 39 16.13 3.17 -9.28
CA GLN A 39 17.46 3.77 -9.14
C GLN A 39 18.12 3.94 -10.50
N VAL A 40 17.98 5.13 -11.08
CA VAL A 40 18.65 5.48 -12.33
C VAL A 40 19.87 6.35 -12.00
N ARG A 41 21.07 5.89 -12.35
CA ARG A 41 22.31 6.66 -12.10
C ARG A 41 22.50 7.75 -13.15
N GLY A 42 23.00 8.91 -12.73
CA GLY A 42 23.38 9.99 -13.64
C GLY A 42 22.23 10.78 -14.24
N VAL A 43 20.97 10.53 -13.84
CA VAL A 43 19.82 11.34 -14.27
C VAL A 43 19.80 12.70 -13.56
N SER A 44 19.43 13.73 -14.31
CA SER A 44 19.24 15.09 -13.82
C SER A 44 18.08 15.76 -14.58
N GLY A 45 17.60 16.89 -14.06
CA GLY A 45 16.44 17.59 -14.63
C GLY A 45 15.20 16.69 -14.70
N VAL A 46 14.48 16.75 -15.82
CA VAL A 46 13.20 16.07 -16.02
C VAL A 46 13.26 14.57 -15.72
N TRP A 47 14.37 13.89 -16.05
CA TRP A 47 14.52 12.45 -15.81
C TRP A 47 14.58 12.09 -14.33
N LYS A 48 15.22 12.95 -13.54
CA LYS A 48 15.25 12.81 -12.08
C LYS A 48 13.85 13.03 -11.51
N ASP A 49 13.17 14.07 -11.94
CA ASP A 49 11.81 14.39 -11.48
C ASP A 49 10.83 13.25 -11.78
N LEU A 50 10.91 12.65 -12.98
CA LEU A 50 10.10 11.49 -13.34
C LEU A 50 10.43 10.26 -12.48
N THR A 51 11.72 9.99 -12.23
CA THR A 51 12.16 8.88 -11.35
C THR A 51 11.64 9.07 -9.93
N ASP A 52 11.73 10.30 -9.41
CA ASP A 52 11.27 10.65 -8.06
C ASP A 52 9.74 10.54 -7.95
N ASN A 53 8.99 10.94 -8.98
CA ASN A 53 7.53 10.78 -9.03
C ASN A 53 7.08 9.30 -9.03
N VAL A 54 7.72 8.45 -9.84
CA VAL A 54 7.43 7.00 -9.84
C VAL A 54 7.74 6.39 -8.47
N ASN A 55 8.86 6.77 -7.87
CA ASN A 55 9.24 6.33 -6.53
C ASN A 55 8.26 6.80 -5.45
N PHE A 56 7.76 8.03 -5.54
CA PHE A 56 6.77 8.56 -4.61
C PHE A 56 5.45 7.80 -4.71
N MET A 57 4.97 7.55 -5.93
CA MET A 57 3.78 6.74 -6.17
C MET A 57 3.93 5.32 -5.61
N ALA A 58 5.02 4.62 -5.93
CA ALA A 58 5.29 3.26 -5.45
C ALA A 58 5.39 3.20 -3.92
N SER A 59 6.02 4.20 -3.30
CA SER A 59 6.16 4.29 -1.85
C SER A 59 4.82 4.51 -1.14
N ASN A 60 3.97 5.40 -1.67
CA ASN A 60 2.64 5.66 -1.09
C ASN A 60 1.75 4.42 -1.17
N LEU A 61 1.68 3.78 -2.35
CA LEU A 61 0.89 2.56 -2.52
C LEU A 61 1.40 1.43 -1.64
N THR A 62 2.73 1.26 -1.55
CA THR A 62 3.36 0.28 -0.65
C THR A 62 2.93 0.49 0.80
N SER A 63 3.04 1.71 1.31
CA SER A 63 2.69 2.03 2.70
C SER A 63 1.21 1.78 2.96
N GLN A 64 0.35 2.21 2.04
CA GLN A 64 -1.10 2.07 2.16
C GLN A 64 -1.53 0.61 2.17
N VAL A 65 -1.09 -0.17 1.19
CA VAL A 65 -1.45 -1.59 1.05
C VAL A 65 -0.89 -2.41 2.22
N ARG A 66 0.36 -2.16 2.66
CA ARG A 66 0.92 -2.88 3.82
C ARG A 66 0.14 -2.64 5.11
N ASN A 67 -0.30 -1.40 5.36
CA ASN A 67 -1.08 -1.10 6.56
C ASN A 67 -2.46 -1.77 6.52
N ILE A 68 -3.12 -1.78 5.35
CA ILE A 68 -4.38 -2.50 5.14
C ILE A 68 -4.21 -4.00 5.37
N ALA A 69 -3.14 -4.60 4.81
CA ALA A 69 -2.85 -6.01 4.99
C ALA A 69 -2.62 -6.34 6.47
N GLN A 70 -1.83 -5.54 7.19
CA GLN A 70 -1.56 -5.73 8.61
C GLN A 70 -2.84 -5.73 9.45
N VAL A 71 -3.72 -4.75 9.24
CA VAL A 71 -4.98 -4.66 10.00
C VAL A 71 -5.91 -5.82 9.65
N THR A 72 -6.04 -6.16 8.37
CA THR A 72 -6.85 -7.32 7.96
C THR A 72 -6.33 -8.63 8.55
N THR A 73 -5.00 -8.81 8.63
CA THR A 73 -4.39 -9.98 9.30
C THR A 73 -4.65 -9.98 10.81
N ALA A 74 -4.57 -8.82 11.48
CA ALA A 74 -4.86 -8.71 12.91
C ALA A 74 -6.32 -9.11 13.20
N VAL A 75 -7.26 -8.62 12.39
CA VAL A 75 -8.68 -8.95 12.47
C VAL A 75 -8.92 -10.45 12.26
N ALA A 76 -8.25 -11.06 11.28
CA ALA A 76 -8.34 -12.51 11.04
C ALA A 76 -7.80 -13.33 12.23
N ASN A 77 -6.85 -12.78 13.00
CA ASN A 77 -6.33 -13.39 14.23
C ASN A 77 -7.16 -13.03 15.48
N GLY A 78 -8.28 -12.32 15.33
CA GLY A 78 -9.19 -11.94 16.41
C GLY A 78 -8.84 -10.63 17.13
N ASP A 79 -7.82 -9.90 16.70
CA ASP A 79 -7.52 -8.56 17.22
C ASP A 79 -8.34 -7.51 16.47
N LEU A 80 -9.47 -7.13 17.07
CA LEU A 80 -10.40 -6.12 16.55
C LEU A 80 -10.09 -4.70 17.04
N SER A 81 -8.97 -4.51 17.75
CA SER A 81 -8.54 -3.18 18.23
C SER A 81 -7.78 -2.37 17.17
N GLN A 82 -7.27 -3.03 16.13
CA GLN A 82 -6.45 -2.42 15.10
C GLN A 82 -7.29 -1.66 14.06
N LYS A 83 -6.79 -0.50 13.65
CA LYS A 83 -7.39 0.32 12.58
C LYS A 83 -6.34 0.77 11.60
N ILE A 84 -6.75 0.93 10.34
CA ILE A 84 -5.92 1.54 9.31
C ILE A 84 -5.85 3.04 9.61
N THR A 85 -4.65 3.54 9.83
CA THR A 85 -4.42 4.95 10.21
C THR A 85 -3.72 5.75 9.11
N VAL A 86 -3.00 5.08 8.21
CA VAL A 86 -2.26 5.73 7.11
C VAL A 86 -3.15 6.64 6.26
N ASP A 87 -2.59 7.75 5.80
CA ASP A 87 -3.27 8.67 4.90
C ASP A 87 -3.53 8.02 3.54
N ALA A 88 -4.77 8.18 3.08
CA ALA A 88 -5.25 7.61 1.83
C ALA A 88 -6.19 8.58 1.14
N ARG A 89 -6.26 8.50 -0.19
CA ARG A 89 -7.16 9.28 -1.03
C ARG A 89 -7.77 8.38 -2.11
N GLY A 90 -8.86 8.83 -2.73
CA GLY A 90 -9.53 8.10 -3.81
C GLY A 90 -9.96 6.70 -3.40
N GLU A 91 -9.70 5.71 -4.25
CA GLU A 91 -10.10 4.31 -4.05
C GLU A 91 -9.47 3.68 -2.80
N ILE A 92 -8.22 4.03 -2.48
CA ILE A 92 -7.55 3.53 -1.28
C ILE A 92 -8.20 4.07 -0.01
N LEU A 93 -8.72 5.30 -0.03
CA LEU A 93 -9.48 5.83 1.11
C LEU A 93 -10.79 5.06 1.30
N GLN A 94 -11.50 4.75 0.21
CA GLN A 94 -12.72 3.94 0.29
C GLN A 94 -12.43 2.55 0.85
N LEU A 95 -11.33 1.92 0.42
CA LEU A 95 -10.88 0.64 0.97
C LEU A 95 -10.55 0.74 2.47
N LYS A 96 -9.79 1.77 2.88
CA LYS A 96 -9.50 2.06 4.29
C LYS A 96 -10.76 2.18 5.12
N LEU A 97 -11.74 2.97 4.67
CA LEU A 97 -13.00 3.18 5.39
C LEU A 97 -13.83 1.91 5.47
N THR A 98 -13.88 1.14 4.37
CA THR A 98 -14.60 -0.14 4.32
C THR A 98 -14.03 -1.12 5.32
N VAL A 99 -12.70 -1.30 5.35
CA VAL A 99 -12.04 -2.20 6.30
C VAL A 99 -12.22 -1.71 7.73
N ASN A 100 -12.01 -0.42 8.01
CA ASN A 100 -12.23 0.10 9.37
C ASN A 100 -13.68 -0.11 9.85
N THR A 101 -14.67 0.11 8.97
CA THR A 101 -16.08 -0.14 9.29
C THR A 101 -16.34 -1.62 9.57
N MET A 102 -15.75 -2.53 8.79
CA MET A 102 -15.81 -3.97 9.05
C MET A 102 -15.27 -4.31 10.45
N VAL A 103 -14.14 -3.72 10.85
CA VAL A 103 -13.58 -3.92 12.20
C VAL A 103 -14.55 -3.43 13.28
N ASP A 104 -15.18 -2.26 13.10
CA ASP A 104 -16.16 -1.74 14.08
C ASP A 104 -17.36 -2.68 14.22
N GLN A 105 -17.89 -3.17 13.11
CA GLN A 105 -19.04 -4.09 13.10
C GLN A 105 -18.70 -5.42 13.77
N LEU A 106 -17.53 -5.99 13.48
CA LEU A 106 -17.09 -7.22 14.12
C LEU A 106 -16.87 -7.04 15.62
N SER A 107 -16.30 -5.90 16.05
CA SER A 107 -16.10 -5.61 17.47
C SER A 107 -17.44 -5.52 18.21
N ALA A 108 -18.40 -4.76 17.66
CA ALA A 108 -19.73 -4.63 18.23
C ALA A 108 -20.46 -5.99 18.30
N PHE A 109 -20.31 -6.83 17.27
CA PHE A 109 -20.87 -8.17 17.27
C PHE A 109 -20.25 -9.06 18.35
N ALA A 110 -18.93 -9.02 18.54
CA ALA A 110 -18.24 -9.78 19.58
C ALA A 110 -18.69 -9.36 21.00
N ASP A 111 -18.87 -8.07 21.23
CA ASP A 111 -19.41 -7.54 22.48
C ASP A 111 -20.85 -8.02 22.73
N GLU A 112 -21.68 -8.01 21.68
CA GLU A 112 -23.07 -8.46 21.74
C GLU A 112 -23.18 -9.97 22.03
N VAL A 113 -22.36 -10.80 21.38
CA VAL A 113 -22.28 -12.24 21.67
C VAL A 113 -21.86 -12.46 23.13
N THR A 114 -20.90 -11.70 23.63
CA THR A 114 -20.46 -11.79 25.03
C THR A 114 -21.57 -11.39 26.00
N ARG A 115 -22.34 -10.35 25.67
CA ARG A 115 -23.50 -9.90 26.46
C ARG A 115 -24.58 -10.99 26.51
N VAL A 116 -25.00 -11.51 25.36
CA VAL A 116 -26.01 -12.57 25.25
C VAL A 116 -25.57 -13.84 25.96
N ALA A 117 -24.30 -14.25 25.83
CA ALA A 117 -23.76 -15.41 26.52
C ALA A 117 -23.83 -15.25 28.05
N ARG A 118 -23.58 -14.05 28.58
CA ARG A 118 -23.76 -13.76 30.00
C ARG A 118 -25.23 -13.83 30.40
N GLU A 119 -26.12 -13.14 29.69
CA GLU A 119 -27.55 -13.13 30.01
C GLU A 119 -28.16 -14.53 30.00
N VAL A 120 -27.94 -15.30 28.93
CA VAL A 120 -28.41 -16.69 28.84
C VAL A 120 -27.76 -17.58 29.91
N GLY A 121 -26.46 -17.37 30.20
CA GLY A 121 -25.74 -18.09 31.24
C GLY A 121 -26.19 -17.76 32.67
N THR A 122 -26.65 -16.52 32.93
CA THR A 122 -27.15 -16.08 34.22
C THR A 122 -28.65 -16.35 34.41
N GLU A 123 -29.43 -16.38 33.32
CA GLU A 123 -30.89 -16.55 33.36
C GLU A 123 -31.37 -17.98 33.08
N GLY A 124 -30.48 -18.89 32.68
CA GLY A 124 -30.65 -20.35 32.79
C GLY A 124 -32.07 -20.85 32.52
N ARG A 125 -32.58 -20.69 31.31
CA ARG A 125 -33.74 -21.44 30.80
C ARG A 125 -33.32 -22.25 29.58
N LEU A 126 -32.91 -23.48 29.84
CA LEU A 126 -33.04 -24.62 28.93
C LEU A 126 -34.31 -25.40 29.32
#